data_AF-A0A6L3IK20-F1
#
_entry.id   AF-A0A6L3IK20-F1
#
_cell.length_a   1.000
_cell.length_b   1.000
_cell.length_c   1.000
_cell.angle_alpha   90.00
_cell.angle_beta   90.00
_cell.angle_gamma   90.00
#
_symmetry.space_group_name_H-M   'P 1'
#
loop_
_entity.id
_entity.type
_entity.pdbx_description
1 polymer ?
#
loop_
_entity_poly.entity_id
_entity_poly.type
_entity_poly.pdbx_seq_one_letter_code
_entity_poly.pdbx_strand_id
1 'polypeptide(L)'
;MNSLTCNAKHWFALKVFYNKVFEMEESLEKEQIKSYIPCEEVLIVRNGIKKTIRKPVINSLMFFQSTILEAVNVQERFKDKVILYTRNKDGRKRPLAIPEREMNIFMLVSSSGEQGMEYFG
;
A
#
# COMPACT_ATOMS: atom_id res chain seq x y z
N MET A 1 -14.68 20.06 -18.04
CA MET A 1 -14.07 19.17 -17.01
C MET A 1 -14.10 17.76 -17.57
N ASN A 2 -12.94 17.17 -17.88
CA ASN A 2 -12.86 15.91 -18.64
C ASN A 2 -13.25 14.71 -17.76
N SER A 3 -14.35 14.04 -18.13
CA SER A 3 -14.91 12.86 -17.46
C SER A 3 -14.09 11.57 -17.66
N LEU A 4 -13.03 11.59 -18.47
CA LEU A 4 -12.27 10.40 -18.82
C LEU A 4 -11.27 9.92 -17.75
N THR A 5 -10.97 10.74 -16.73
CA THR A 5 -9.97 10.40 -15.69
C THR A 5 -10.57 9.80 -14.41
N CYS A 6 -11.89 9.69 -14.27
CA CYS A 6 -12.50 9.18 -13.03
C CYS A 6 -12.55 7.65 -12.94
N ASN A 7 -12.51 6.93 -14.07
CA ASN A 7 -12.62 5.47 -14.12
C ASN A 7 -11.28 4.75 -14.31
N ALA A 8 -10.19 5.45 -14.60
CA ALA A 8 -8.87 4.85 -14.68
C ALA A 8 -8.41 4.42 -13.28
N LYS A 9 -7.98 3.15 -13.17
CA LYS A 9 -7.37 2.66 -11.94
C LYS A 9 -5.89 3.03 -11.90
N HIS A 10 -5.44 3.47 -10.73
CA HIS A 10 -4.05 3.83 -10.45
C HIS A 10 -3.63 3.19 -9.13
N TRP A 11 -2.33 3.06 -8.93
CA TRP A 11 -1.78 2.73 -7.64
C TRP A 11 -1.71 3.98 -6.76
N PHE A 12 -2.06 3.82 -5.49
CA PHE A 12 -1.95 4.83 -4.45
C PHE A 12 -1.25 4.24 -3.23
N ALA A 13 -0.55 5.08 -2.48
CA ALA A 13 0.08 4.70 -1.23
C ALA A 13 -0.74 5.15 -0.01
N LEU A 14 -0.78 4.32 1.03
CA LEU A 14 -1.29 4.65 2.36
C LEU A 14 -0.16 4.56 3.38
N LYS A 15 -0.12 5.52 4.30
CA LYS A 15 0.54 5.34 5.60
C LYS A 15 -0.50 4.72 6.54
N VAL A 16 -0.26 3.51 7.05
CA VAL A 16 -1.16 2.78 7.94
C VAL A 16 -0.59 2.77 9.36
N PHE A 17 -1.34 3.29 10.31
CA PHE A 17 -0.91 3.35 11.71
C PHE A 17 -1.09 2.02 12.45
N TYR A 18 -0.44 1.91 13.61
CA TYR A 18 -0.61 0.79 14.56
C TYR A 18 -0.29 -0.60 14.00
N ASN A 19 0.60 -0.70 13.01
CA ASN A 19 0.99 -1.96 12.35
C ASN A 19 -0.21 -2.76 11.79
N LYS A 20 -1.28 -2.07 11.37
CA LYS A 20 -2.52 -2.68 10.86
C LYS A 20 -2.54 -2.94 9.36
N VAL A 21 -1.39 -2.99 8.69
CA VAL A 21 -1.31 -3.17 7.23
C VAL A 21 -2.00 -4.46 6.75
N PHE A 22 -1.88 -5.57 7.48
CA PHE A 22 -2.55 -6.83 7.11
C PHE A 22 -4.06 -6.81 7.35
N GLU A 23 -4.54 -6.12 8.41
CA GLU A 23 -5.98 -5.89 8.64
C GLU A 23 -6.58 -5.05 7.50
N MET A 24 -5.80 -4.08 7.01
CA MET A 24 -6.18 -3.26 5.86
C MET A 24 -6.18 -4.06 4.55
N GLU A 25 -5.16 -4.90 4.30
CA GLU A 25 -5.10 -5.81 3.14
C GLU A 25 -6.35 -6.70 3.08
N GLU A 26 -6.71 -7.36 4.19
CA GLU A 26 -7.92 -8.20 4.28
C GLU A 26 -9.20 -7.40 4.02
N SER A 27 -9.29 -6.18 4.54
CA SER A 27 -10.46 -5.32 4.34
C SER A 27 -10.61 -4.87 2.89
N LEU A 28 -9.50 -4.56 2.22
CA LEU A 28 -9.50 -4.19 0.79
C LEU A 28 -9.78 -5.39 -0.12
N GLU A 29 -9.27 -6.57 0.23
CA GLU A 29 -9.51 -7.81 -0.51
C GLU A 29 -11.01 -8.19 -0.54
N LYS A 30 -11.72 -8.00 0.58
CA LYS A 30 -13.19 -8.19 0.66
C LYS A 30 -13.97 -7.31 -0.32
N GLU A 31 -13.38 -6.19 -0.74
CA GLU A 31 -13.94 -5.25 -1.72
C GLU A 31 -13.35 -5.43 -3.12
N GLN A 32 -12.56 -6.49 -3.35
CA GLN A 32 -11.87 -6.77 -4.61
C GLN A 32 -10.90 -5.64 -5.03
N ILE A 33 -10.36 -4.91 -4.04
CA ILE A 33 -9.35 -3.89 -4.25
C ILE A 33 -7.98 -4.56 -4.15
N LYS A 34 -7.26 -4.59 -5.27
CA LYS A 34 -5.88 -5.10 -5.34
C LYS A 34 -4.99 -4.26 -4.43
N SER A 35 -4.19 -4.91 -3.59
CA SER A 35 -3.24 -4.24 -2.70
C SER A 35 -1.86 -4.90 -2.73
N TYR A 36 -0.88 -4.19 -2.20
CA TYR A 36 0.50 -4.66 -2.10
C TYR A 36 1.14 -4.10 -0.82
N ILE A 37 1.69 -5.00 -0.01
CA ILE A 37 2.54 -4.66 1.13
C ILE A 37 3.94 -5.19 0.82
N PRO A 38 4.98 -4.34 0.82
CA PRO A 38 6.35 -4.82 0.69
C PRO A 38 6.70 -5.65 1.94
N CYS A 39 6.86 -6.96 1.76
CA CYS A 39 7.10 -7.92 2.84
C CYS A 39 8.28 -8.83 2.53
N GLU A 40 8.98 -9.24 3.58
CA GLU A 40 9.91 -10.38 3.59
C GLU A 40 9.22 -11.61 4.20
N GLU A 41 9.66 -12.81 3.81
CA GLU A 41 9.29 -14.05 4.47
C GLU A 41 10.31 -14.40 5.55
N VAL A 42 9.85 -14.49 6.80
CA VAL A 42 10.70 -14.80 7.95
C VAL A 42 10.29 -16.13 8.56
N LEU A 43 11.26 -17.02 8.77
CA LEU A 43 11.05 -18.26 9.50
C LEU A 43 11.10 -17.98 11.00
N ILE A 44 9.96 -18.15 11.68
CA ILE A 44 9.85 -18.07 13.13
C ILE A 44 9.75 -19.48 13.73
N VAL A 45 10.41 -19.68 14.86
CA VAL A 45 10.27 -20.90 15.68
C VAL A 45 9.52 -20.54 16.95
N ARG A 46 8.32 -21.10 17.14
CA ARG A 46 7.53 -20.95 18.38
C ARG A 46 7.10 -22.33 18.86
N ASN A 47 7.40 -22.64 20.12
CA ASN A 47 7.12 -23.94 20.74
C ASN A 47 7.64 -25.13 19.90
N GLY A 48 8.82 -25.00 19.29
CA GLY A 48 9.42 -26.02 18.41
C GLY A 48 8.82 -26.10 17.01
N ILE A 49 7.73 -25.38 16.71
CA ILE A 49 7.10 -25.34 15.39
C ILE A 49 7.75 -24.24 14.54
N LYS A 50 8.26 -24.62 13.37
CA LYS A 50 8.75 -23.69 12.34
C LYS A 50 7.56 -23.18 11.52
N LYS A 51 7.39 -21.86 11.44
CA LYS A 51 6.37 -21.21 10.61
C LYS A 51 7.01 -20.08 9.82
N THR A 52 6.72 -20.01 8.53
CA THR A 52 7.05 -18.85 7.70
C THR A 52 5.96 -17.78 7.86
N ILE A 53 6.34 -16.55 8.13
CA ILE A 53 5.41 -15.41 8.25
C ILE A 53 5.84 -14.27 7.33
N ARG A 54 4.87 -13.52 6.79
CA ARG A 54 5.12 -12.24 6.12
C ARG A 54 5.41 -11.17 7.15
N LYS A 55 6.50 -10.43 6.99
CA LYS A 55 6.84 -9.27 7.82
C LYS A 55 7.05 -8.06 6.89
N PRO A 56 6.37 -6.93 7.12
CA PRO A 56 6.59 -5.73 6.32
C PRO A 56 8.05 -5.26 6.42
N VAL A 57 8.66 -4.94 5.29
CA VAL A 57 10.04 -4.40 5.25
C VAL A 57 10.06 -2.87 5.39
N ILE A 58 8.97 -2.20 5.01
CA ILE A 58 8.75 -0.78 5.25
C ILE A 58 7.58 -0.62 6.21
N ASN A 59 7.85 -0.04 7.38
CA ASN A 59 6.83 0.16 8.40
C ASN A 59 5.71 1.07 7.89
N SER A 60 4.46 0.68 8.22
CA SER A 60 3.28 1.49 7.95
C SER A 60 3.04 1.83 6.47
N LEU A 61 3.71 1.20 5.50
CA LEU A 61 3.49 1.48 4.08
C LEU A 61 2.71 0.35 3.41
N MET A 62 1.64 0.70 2.69
CA MET A 62 0.97 -0.20 1.78
C MET A 62 0.52 0.54 0.52
N PHE A 63 0.25 -0.22 -0.53
CA PHE A 63 -0.26 0.29 -1.79
C PHE A 63 -1.57 -0.39 -2.15
N PHE A 64 -2.40 0.29 -2.90
CA PHE A 64 -3.66 -0.25 -3.39
C PHE A 64 -4.01 0.34 -4.75
N GLN A 65 -4.68 -0.44 -5.59
CA GLN A 65 -5.06 -0.05 -6.95
C GLN A 65 -6.56 0.24 -7.01
N SER A 66 -6.91 1.48 -7.30
CA SER A 66 -8.32 1.93 -7.32
C SER A 66 -8.51 3.13 -8.23
N THR A 67 -9.75 3.61 -8.36
CA THR A 67 -9.99 4.94 -8.95
C THR A 67 -9.65 6.06 -7.96
N ILE A 68 -9.50 7.30 -8.44
CA ILE A 68 -9.24 8.46 -7.56
C ILE A 68 -10.36 8.64 -6.53
N LEU A 69 -11.63 8.46 -6.92
CA LEU A 69 -12.77 8.60 -6.02
C LEU A 69 -12.72 7.53 -4.92
N GLU A 70 -12.46 6.29 -5.32
CA GLU A 70 -12.37 5.15 -4.42
C GLU A 70 -11.18 5.28 -3.45
N ALA A 71 -10.05 5.85 -3.90
CA ALA A 71 -8.93 6.18 -3.02
C ALA A 71 -9.29 7.20 -1.92
N VAL A 72 -10.10 8.22 -2.26
CA VAL A 72 -10.61 9.17 -1.27
C VAL A 72 -11.59 8.48 -0.31
N ASN A 73 -12.45 7.61 -0.82
CA ASN A 73 -13.39 6.84 0.01
C ASN A 73 -12.67 5.89 0.98
N VAL A 74 -11.59 5.24 0.55
CA VAL A 74 -10.73 4.42 1.42
C VAL A 74 -10.16 5.26 2.56
N GLN A 75 -9.64 6.47 2.29
CA GLN A 75 -9.15 7.35 3.36
C GLN A 75 -10.26 7.72 4.35
N GLU A 76 -11.46 8.08 3.89
CA GLU A 76 -12.55 8.48 4.77
C GLU A 76 -13.06 7.29 5.61
N ARG A 77 -13.18 6.11 5.00
CA ARG A 77 -13.63 4.90 5.70
C ARG A 77 -12.67 4.47 6.82
N PHE A 78 -11.37 4.61 6.58
CA PHE A 78 -10.33 4.26 7.56
C PHE A 78 -9.71 5.50 8.22
N LYS A 79 -10.53 6.53 8.43
CA LYS A 79 -10.14 7.75 9.13
C LYS A 79 -9.45 7.42 10.45
N ASP A 80 -8.42 8.18 10.78
CA ASP A 80 -7.56 8.01 11.96
C ASP A 80 -6.70 6.73 11.99
N LYS A 81 -6.92 5.78 11.07
CA LYS A 81 -6.08 4.59 10.88
C LYS A 81 -5.10 4.73 9.73
N VAL A 82 -5.41 5.56 8.73
CA VAL A 82 -4.57 5.74 7.54
C VAL A 82 -4.43 7.20 7.14
N ILE A 83 -3.35 7.50 6.40
CA ILE A 83 -3.18 8.73 5.62
C ILE A 83 -2.92 8.35 4.17
N LEU A 84 -3.70 8.90 3.24
CA LEU A 84 -3.43 8.80 1.81
C LEU A 84 -2.30 9.75 1.44
N TYR A 85 -1.31 9.25 0.70
CA TYR A 85 -0.27 10.11 0.14
C TYR A 85 -0.91 11.03 -0.91
N THR A 86 -0.71 12.33 -0.73
CA THR A 86 -1.30 13.37 -1.58
C THR A 86 -0.22 14.32 -2.07
N ARG A 87 -0.48 14.94 -3.22
CA ARG A 87 0.27 16.11 -3.69
C ARG A 87 -0.59 17.36 -3.54
N ASN A 88 0.04 18.48 -3.25
CA ASN A 88 -0.61 19.77 -3.37
C ASN A 88 -0.66 20.16 -4.84
N LYS A 89 -1.87 20.43 -5.34
CA LYS A 89 -2.11 20.98 -6.67
C LYS A 89 -3.21 22.02 -6.57
N ASP A 90 -2.92 23.25 -7.01
CA ASP A 90 -3.85 24.38 -6.99
C ASP A 90 -4.43 24.65 -5.58
N GLY A 91 -3.58 24.58 -4.55
CA GLY A 91 -3.97 24.78 -3.15
C GLY A 91 -4.83 23.66 -2.54
N ARG A 92 -5.05 22.56 -3.26
CA ARG A 92 -5.83 21.40 -2.77
C ARG A 92 -4.98 20.14 -2.72
N LYS A 93 -5.15 19.35 -1.67
CA LYS A 93 -4.58 18.00 -1.57
C LYS A 93 -5.30 17.08 -2.57
N ARG A 94 -4.54 16.44 -3.46
CA ARG A 94 -5.04 15.47 -4.43
C ARG A 94 -4.32 14.13 -4.22
N PRO A 95 -5.02 12.98 -4.29
CA PRO A 95 -4.38 11.66 -4.27
C PRO A 95 -3.21 11.60 -5.24
N LEU A 96 -2.07 11.12 -4.77
CA LEU A 96 -0.87 10.95 -5.58
C LEU A 96 -0.95 9.60 -6.32
N ALA A 97 -1.39 9.63 -7.57
CA ALA A 97 -1.39 8.46 -8.43
C ALA A 97 0.04 8.07 -8.81
N ILE A 98 0.39 6.80 -8.56
CA ILE A 98 1.67 6.19 -8.91
C ILE A 98 1.51 5.53 -10.29
N PRO A 99 2.35 5.87 -11.28
CA PRO A 99 2.35 5.20 -12.58
C PRO A 99 2.58 3.69 -12.46
N GLU A 100 1.87 2.90 -13.26
CA GLU A 100 1.98 1.43 -13.25
C GLU A 100 3.42 0.95 -13.39
N ARG A 101 4.22 1.60 -14.25
CA ARG A 101 5.63 1.27 -14.46
C ARG A 101 6.47 1.45 -13.19
N GLU A 102 6.27 2.55 -12.46
CA GLU A 102 6.98 2.82 -11.21
C GLU A 102 6.61 1.79 -10.16
N MET A 103 5.31 1.47 -10.04
CA MET A 103 4.85 0.45 -9.12
C MET A 103 5.39 -0.93 -9.45
N ASN A 104 5.43 -1.33 -10.72
CA ASN A 104 5.97 -2.62 -11.14
C ASN A 104 7.46 -2.75 -10.82
N ILE A 105 8.25 -1.69 -11.05
CA ILE A 105 9.66 -1.66 -10.66
C ILE A 105 9.79 -1.79 -9.14
N PHE A 106 9.00 -1.03 -8.38
CA PHE A 106 9.01 -1.09 -6.93
C PHE A 106 8.68 -2.50 -6.41
N MET A 107 7.63 -3.14 -6.92
CA MET A 107 7.26 -4.51 -6.54
C MET A 107 8.37 -5.51 -6.87
N LEU A 108 8.97 -5.42 -8.07
CA LEU A 108 10.06 -6.30 -8.49
C LEU A 108 11.24 -6.19 -7.52
N VAL A 109 11.68 -4.97 -7.26
CA VAL A 109 12.83 -4.70 -6.40
C VAL A 109 12.53 -5.12 -4.95
N SER A 110 11.39 -4.73 -4.39
CA SER A 110 11.04 -5.01 -2.99
C SER A 110 10.65 -6.47 -2.70
N SER A 111 10.28 -7.26 -3.72
CA SER A 111 10.03 -8.70 -3.59
C SER A 111 11.28 -9.57 -3.77
N SER A 112 12.35 -9.04 -4.36
CA SER A 112 13.58 -9.81 -4.64
C SER A 112 14.36 -10.21 -3.39
N GLY A 113 14.09 -9.58 -2.24
CA GLY A 113 14.71 -9.94 -0.96
C GLY A 113 16.23 -9.79 -0.91
N GLU A 114 16.83 -8.99 -1.81
CA GLU A 114 18.28 -8.82 -1.85
C GLU A 114 18.82 -8.30 -0.50
N GLN A 115 19.78 -9.05 0.06
CA GLN A 115 20.55 -8.64 1.23
C GLN A 115 21.38 -7.41 0.87
N GLY A 116 20.86 -6.22 1.18
CA GLY A 116 21.50 -4.94 0.86
C GLY A 116 20.52 -3.79 0.60
N MET A 117 19.23 -4.06 0.46
CA MET A 117 18.19 -3.03 0.38
C MET A 117 17.92 -2.42 1.77
N GLU A 118 18.43 -1.21 1.99
CA GLU A 118 18.10 -0.42 3.17
C GLU A 118 16.87 0.47 2.90
N TYR A 119 15.83 0.32 3.73
CA TYR A 119 14.67 1.19 3.71
C TYR A 119 14.80 2.23 4.83
N PHE A 120 15.03 3.49 4.47
CA PHE A 120 15.05 4.60 5.42
C PHE A 120 13.60 5.08 5.68
N GLY A 121 13.17 5.02 6.94
CA GLY A 121 11.83 5.39 7.39
C GLY A 121 11.70 6.81 7.91
#